data_AF-A0A949SI10-F1
#
_entry.id   AF-A0A949SI10-F1
#
_cell.length_a   1.000
_cell.length_b   1.000
_cell.length_c   1.000
_cell.angle_alpha   90.00
_cell.angle_beta   90.00
_cell.angle_gamma   90.00
#
_symmetry.space_group_name_H-M   'P 1'
#
loop_
_entity.id
_entity.type
_entity.pdbx_description
1 polymer ?
#
loop_
_entity_poly.entity_id
_entity_poly.type
_entity_poly.pdbx_seq_one_letter_code
_entity_poly.pdbx_strand_id
1 'polypeptide(L)'
;MRKPIVMKTIFATLCALALVSVSACAEDKPAAAKEKAMPQPEIKLTEEDWKKRLTDEQYRVTRTAGTERPFGQVYEEFEKQGEGTYYCVCCGAELFTSKEKFHSGCGWPSFYDASTAKNVLERPDNSHGMIRVETLCRRCGAHLGHVFERESVSAATPTKRRFCINGVALSFVPKGGQAPKLLEVASSAVEKKKEEVAKEAGVEVRKP
;
A
#
# COMPACT_ATOMS: atom_id res chain seq x y z
N MET A 1 24.83 -56.65 61.60
CA MET A 1 23.77 -57.59 62.01
C MET A 1 22.67 -57.55 60.94
N ARG A 2 22.73 -58.46 59.95
CA ARG A 2 21.80 -59.59 59.71
C ARG A 2 20.30 -59.20 59.62
N LYS A 3 19.77 -59.27 58.38
CA LYS A 3 18.36 -59.43 57.89
C LYS A 3 17.55 -60.40 58.79
N PRO A 4 16.18 -60.46 58.83
CA PRO A 4 15.23 -60.63 57.68
C PRO A 4 13.85 -59.90 57.91
N ILE A 5 12.76 -59.98 57.13
CA ILE A 5 11.81 -61.07 56.76
C ILE A 5 10.82 -60.42 55.75
N VAL A 6 10.70 -60.83 54.48
CA VAL A 6 9.82 -61.86 53.85
C VAL A 6 8.29 -61.53 53.82
N MET A 7 7.75 -61.63 52.59
CA MET A 7 6.42 -62.14 52.15
C MET A 7 5.12 -61.34 52.29
N LYS A 8 4.57 -61.03 51.10
CA LYS A 8 3.22 -61.34 50.57
C LYS A 8 1.99 -61.34 51.50
N THR A 9 1.00 -60.52 51.13
CA THR A 9 -0.44 -60.88 50.96
C THR A 9 -1.18 -59.63 50.41
N ILE A 10 -1.48 -59.58 49.11
CA ILE A 10 -2.84 -59.69 48.52
C ILE A 10 -3.96 -59.17 49.45
N PHE A 11 -4.49 -57.98 49.14
CA PHE A 11 -5.91 -57.69 49.29
C PHE A 11 -6.40 -56.94 48.06
N ALA A 12 -7.23 -57.62 47.28
CA ALA A 12 -7.97 -57.05 46.18
C ALA A 12 -8.91 -55.97 46.71
N THR A 13 -8.87 -54.79 46.11
CA THR A 13 -9.98 -53.84 46.22
C THR A 13 -10.22 -53.25 44.84
N LEU A 14 -11.33 -53.68 44.25
CA LEU A 14 -11.98 -53.03 43.12
C LEU A 14 -12.11 -51.52 43.43
N CYS A 15 -11.52 -50.68 42.59
CA CYS A 15 -11.96 -49.30 42.45
C CYS A 15 -12.07 -49.00 40.96
N ALA A 16 -13.32 -49.07 40.52
CA ALA A 16 -13.97 -48.36 39.43
C ALA A 16 -13.10 -47.87 38.25
N LEU A 17 -13.44 -48.40 37.07
CA LEU A 17 -13.22 -47.74 35.79
C LEU A 17 -13.64 -46.26 35.89
N ALA A 18 -12.66 -45.35 35.85
CA ALA A 18 -12.87 -44.01 35.34
C ALA A 18 -12.36 -44.02 33.88
N LEU A 19 -13.26 -44.31 32.95
CA LEU A 19 -13.07 -43.96 31.54
C LEU A 19 -13.01 -42.43 31.47
N VAL A 20 -11.80 -41.87 31.54
CA VAL A 20 -11.57 -40.47 31.20
C VAL A 20 -11.82 -40.37 29.70
N SER A 21 -13.01 -39.90 29.34
CA SER A 21 -13.36 -39.52 27.99
C SER A 21 -12.36 -38.47 27.52
N VAL A 22 -11.49 -38.87 26.59
CA VAL A 22 -10.66 -37.96 25.82
C VAL A 22 -11.63 -37.20 24.91
N SER A 23 -12.24 -36.14 25.43
CA SER A 23 -12.99 -35.20 24.60
C SER A 23 -11.95 -34.48 23.76
N ALA A 24 -11.79 -34.95 22.53
CA ALA A 24 -11.00 -34.28 21.51
C ALA A 24 -11.49 -32.84 21.45
N CYS A 25 -10.66 -31.91 21.91
CA CYS A 25 -10.85 -30.50 21.61
C CYS A 25 -10.63 -30.37 20.11
N ALA A 26 -11.73 -30.44 19.36
CA ALA A 26 -11.74 -30.04 17.97
C ALA A 26 -11.30 -28.58 17.95
N GLU A 27 -10.09 -28.34 17.45
CA GLU A 27 -9.65 -26.99 17.10
C GLU A 27 -10.61 -26.47 16.03
N ASP A 28 -11.49 -25.56 16.43
CA ASP A 28 -12.28 -24.76 15.49
C ASP A 28 -11.30 -23.99 14.60
N LYS A 29 -10.95 -24.60 13.48
CA LYS A 29 -10.17 -23.99 12.40
C LYS A 29 -11.00 -22.80 11.93
N PRO A 30 -10.57 -21.54 12.14
CA PRO A 30 -11.35 -20.41 11.69
C PRO A 30 -11.55 -20.54 10.18
N ALA A 31 -12.81 -20.51 9.75
CA ALA A 31 -13.17 -20.52 8.35
C ALA A 31 -12.36 -19.42 7.64
N ALA A 32 -11.55 -19.83 6.66
CA ALA A 32 -10.74 -18.93 5.86
C ALA A 32 -11.66 -17.83 5.29
N ALA A 33 -11.51 -16.62 5.83
CA ALA A 33 -12.14 -15.44 5.29
C ALA A 33 -11.69 -15.33 3.83
N LYS A 34 -12.64 -15.36 2.88
CA LYS A 34 -12.35 -15.12 1.47
C LYS A 34 -11.64 -13.78 1.35
N GLU A 35 -10.34 -13.83 1.08
CA GLU A 35 -9.50 -12.64 0.90
C GLU A 35 -10.07 -11.84 -0.28
N LYS A 36 -10.53 -10.62 -0.03
CA LYS A 36 -11.09 -9.76 -1.09
C LYS A 36 -9.99 -9.49 -2.11
N ALA A 37 -10.21 -9.87 -3.37
CA ALA A 37 -9.28 -9.60 -4.45
C ALA A 37 -8.99 -8.09 -4.55
N MET A 38 -7.71 -7.75 -4.63
CA MET A 38 -7.25 -6.37 -4.68
C MET A 38 -7.71 -5.68 -5.98
N PRO A 39 -8.20 -4.42 -5.93
CA PRO A 39 -8.69 -3.74 -7.13
C PRO A 39 -7.58 -3.54 -8.14
N GLN A 40 -7.90 -3.78 -9.42
CA GLN A 40 -6.96 -3.63 -10.52
C GLN A 40 -6.90 -2.18 -10.99
N PRO A 41 -5.73 -1.68 -11.42
CA PRO A 41 -5.60 -0.33 -11.98
C PRO A 41 -6.45 -0.16 -13.24
N GLU A 42 -7.15 0.98 -13.32
CA GLU A 42 -7.96 1.39 -14.47
C GLU A 42 -7.08 1.81 -15.65
N ILE A 43 -5.96 2.48 -15.39
CA ILE A 43 -5.03 2.94 -16.42
C ILE A 43 -4.19 1.76 -16.94
N LYS A 44 -4.27 1.50 -18.25
CA LYS A 44 -3.49 0.49 -18.96
C LYS A 44 -2.60 1.13 -20.02
N LEU A 45 -1.39 1.51 -19.62
CA LEU A 45 -0.33 1.96 -20.52
C LEU A 45 0.81 0.94 -20.57
N THR A 46 1.56 0.93 -21.66
CA THR A 46 2.79 0.15 -21.78
C THR A 46 3.91 0.77 -20.95
N GLU A 47 4.97 0.02 -20.69
CA GLU A 47 6.15 0.52 -20.00
C GLU A 47 6.85 1.62 -20.80
N GLU A 48 6.87 1.52 -22.13
CA GLU A 48 7.42 2.56 -23.02
C GLU A 48 6.62 3.86 -22.93
N ASP A 49 5.29 3.77 -22.84
CA ASP A 49 4.44 4.95 -22.70
C ASP A 49 4.63 5.61 -21.33
N TRP A 50 4.85 4.83 -20.27
CA TRP A 50 5.21 5.37 -18.97
C TRP A 50 6.58 6.06 -18.97
N LYS A 51 7.60 5.44 -19.57
CA LYS A 51 8.95 6.01 -19.68
C LYS A 51 8.99 7.31 -20.48
N LYS A 52 8.09 7.49 -21.46
CA LYS A 52 7.97 8.76 -22.20
C LYS A 52 7.33 9.89 -21.38
N ARG A 53 6.50 9.54 -20.40
CA ARG A 53 5.72 10.50 -19.59
C ARG A 53 6.40 10.89 -18.29
N LEU A 54 7.21 9.99 -17.74
CA LEU A 54 7.83 10.13 -16.44
C LEU A 54 9.33 10.38 -16.61
N THR A 55 9.91 11.15 -15.69
CA THR A 55 11.36 11.14 -15.51
C THR A 55 11.83 9.75 -15.08
N ASP A 56 13.11 9.44 -15.28
CA ASP A 56 13.68 8.15 -14.89
C ASP A 56 13.44 7.83 -13.40
N GLU A 57 13.59 8.83 -12.54
CA GLU A 57 13.39 8.67 -11.09
C GLU A 57 11.91 8.45 -10.73
N GLN A 58 10.99 9.20 -11.36
CA GLN A 58 9.55 8.99 -11.18
C GLN A 58 9.15 7.60 -11.67
N TYR A 59 9.67 7.14 -12.82
CA TYR A 59 9.41 5.81 -13.34
C TYR A 59 9.94 4.74 -12.37
N ARG A 60 11.20 4.87 -11.93
CA ARG A 60 11.84 3.95 -10.98
C ARG A 60 11.01 3.82 -9.70
N VAL A 61 10.61 4.94 -9.10
CA VAL A 61 9.82 4.93 -7.86
C VAL A 61 8.42 4.38 -8.12
N THR A 62 7.67 4.98 -9.04
CA THR A 62 6.22 4.72 -9.17
C THR A 62 5.87 3.44 -9.93
N ARG A 63 6.74 2.94 -10.81
CA ARG A 63 6.46 1.74 -11.64
C ARG A 63 7.27 0.53 -11.22
N THR A 64 8.45 0.72 -10.64
CA THR A 64 9.32 -0.39 -10.19
C THR A 64 9.41 -0.52 -8.66
N ALA A 65 8.52 0.17 -7.93
CA ALA A 65 8.47 0.20 -6.46
C ALA A 65 9.82 0.57 -5.81
N GLY A 66 10.55 1.48 -6.46
CA GLY A 66 11.75 2.08 -5.90
C GLY A 66 11.43 3.07 -4.79
N THR A 67 12.45 3.41 -3.99
CA THR A 67 12.38 4.47 -2.98
C THR A 67 13.38 5.57 -3.32
N GLU A 68 12.97 6.84 -3.23
CA GLU A 68 13.87 7.99 -3.36
C GLU A 68 14.78 8.12 -2.12
N ARG A 69 15.89 8.85 -2.23
CA ARG A 69 16.76 9.09 -1.07
C ARG A 69 16.07 9.97 -0.02
N PRO A 70 16.21 9.67 1.29
CA PRO A 70 15.66 10.53 2.33
C PRO A 70 16.36 11.89 2.32
N PHE A 71 15.65 12.92 2.77
CA PHE A 71 16.16 14.29 2.89
C PHE A 71 16.69 14.87 1.56
N GLY A 72 16.12 14.43 0.43
CA GLY A 72 16.45 14.98 -0.89
C GLY A 72 15.76 16.32 -1.17
N GLN A 73 16.07 16.92 -2.33
CA GLN A 73 15.52 18.21 -2.76
C GLN A 73 13.98 18.25 -2.76
N VAL A 74 13.34 17.18 -3.24
CA VAL A 74 11.86 17.09 -3.26
C VAL A 74 11.27 17.11 -1.84
N TYR A 75 11.96 16.51 -0.87
CA TYR A 75 11.55 16.58 0.54
C TYR A 75 11.72 17.99 1.09
N GLU A 76 12.83 18.67 0.80
CA GLU A 76 13.04 20.07 1.21
C GLU A 76 11.99 21.02 0.62
N GLU A 77 11.56 20.79 -0.63
CA GLU A 77 10.46 21.52 -1.25
C GLU A 77 9.14 21.23 -0.56
N PHE A 78 8.84 19.96 -0.30
CA PHE A 78 7.65 19.53 0.45
C PHE A 78 7.53 20.21 1.82
N GLU A 79 8.64 20.34 2.56
CA GLU A 79 8.63 21.01 3.86
C GLU A 79 8.23 22.50 3.76
N LYS A 80 8.54 23.16 2.63
CA LYS A 80 8.20 24.57 2.36
C LYS A 80 6.80 24.77 1.77
N GLN A 81 6.11 23.71 1.35
CA GLN A 81 4.79 23.80 0.73
C GLN A 81 3.71 24.13 1.78
N GLY A 82 2.91 25.15 1.48
CA GLY A 82 1.78 25.61 2.29
C GLY A 82 0.47 24.86 2.00
N GLU A 83 -0.65 25.58 2.07
CA GLU A 83 -1.97 25.00 1.80
C GLU A 83 -2.10 24.53 0.34
N GLY A 84 -2.58 23.31 0.12
CA GLY A 84 -2.79 22.76 -1.22
C GLY A 84 -3.12 21.28 -1.24
N THR A 85 -3.05 20.70 -2.44
CA THR A 85 -3.44 19.32 -2.73
C THR A 85 -2.32 18.59 -3.46
N TYR A 86 -2.13 17.32 -3.13
CA TYR A 86 -1.12 16.43 -3.69
C TYR A 86 -1.78 15.42 -4.61
N TYR A 87 -1.31 15.38 -5.85
CA TYR A 87 -1.82 14.52 -6.90
C TYR A 87 -0.80 13.46 -7.28
N CYS A 88 -1.27 12.32 -7.79
CA CYS A 88 -0.42 11.29 -8.36
C CYS A 88 0.28 11.84 -9.60
N VAL A 89 1.62 11.85 -9.58
CA VAL A 89 2.42 12.33 -10.72
C VAL A 89 2.14 11.56 -12.01
N CYS A 90 1.71 10.29 -11.91
CA CYS A 90 1.47 9.45 -13.08
C CYS A 90 0.14 9.73 -13.78
N CYS A 91 -0.94 9.91 -13.02
CA CYS A 91 -2.29 9.94 -13.60
C CYS A 91 -3.15 11.15 -13.20
N GLY A 92 -2.60 12.06 -12.39
CA GLY A 92 -3.28 13.28 -11.93
C GLY A 92 -4.35 13.04 -10.88
N ALA A 93 -4.49 11.83 -10.33
CA ALA A 93 -5.50 11.54 -9.31
C ALA A 93 -5.15 12.21 -7.98
N GLU A 94 -6.13 12.82 -7.30
CA GLU A 94 -5.94 13.40 -5.97
C GLU A 94 -5.59 12.30 -4.94
N LEU A 95 -4.51 12.51 -4.17
CA LEU A 95 -3.97 11.54 -3.23
C LEU A 95 -3.95 12.00 -1.77
N PHE A 96 -3.66 13.28 -1.51
CA PHE A 96 -3.59 13.83 -0.14
C PHE A 96 -3.86 15.33 -0.17
N THR A 97 -4.17 15.93 0.97
CA THR A 97 -4.20 17.39 1.12
C THR A 97 -3.21 17.85 2.18
N SER A 98 -2.87 19.14 2.16
CA SER A 98 -2.01 19.75 3.18
C SER A 98 -2.62 19.71 4.59
N LYS A 99 -3.93 19.43 4.73
CA LYS A 99 -4.58 19.29 6.04
C LYS A 99 -4.06 18.07 6.79
N GLU A 100 -3.74 16.99 6.06
CA GLU A 100 -3.23 15.77 6.63
C GLU A 100 -1.69 15.74 6.71
N LYS A 101 -1.01 16.74 6.15
CA LYS A 101 0.46 16.87 6.14
C LYS A 101 0.98 17.15 7.55
N PHE A 102 2.08 16.51 7.91
CA PHE A 102 2.81 16.82 9.13
C PHE A 102 4.32 16.55 8.98
N HIS A 103 5.13 17.17 9.85
CA HIS A 103 6.56 16.92 9.90
C HIS A 103 6.87 15.70 10.78
N SER A 104 7.33 14.62 10.18
CA SER A 104 7.68 13.38 10.90
C SER A 104 9.17 13.25 11.22
N GLY A 105 10.02 14.05 10.58
CA GLY A 105 11.47 13.91 10.63
C GLY A 105 12.02 12.67 9.92
N CYS A 106 11.20 11.91 9.19
CA CYS A 106 11.65 10.65 8.56
C CYS A 106 12.42 10.85 7.24
N GLY A 107 12.44 12.06 6.70
CA GLY A 107 13.13 12.38 5.44
C GLY A 107 12.30 12.17 4.17
N TRP A 108 11.00 11.86 4.31
CA TRP A 108 10.04 11.75 3.20
C TRP A 108 8.73 12.45 3.57
N PRO A 109 7.96 12.91 2.56
CA PRO A 109 6.61 13.41 2.77
C PRO A 109 5.75 12.52 3.66
N SER A 110 5.09 13.13 4.64
CA SER A 110 4.33 12.43 5.67
C SER A 110 2.92 12.99 5.81
N PHE A 111 1.94 12.08 5.80
CA PHE A 111 0.52 12.38 6.01
C PHE A 111 -0.05 11.46 7.07
N TYR A 112 -0.95 11.96 7.93
CA TYR A 112 -1.52 11.12 9.00
C TYR A 112 -2.78 10.37 8.55
N ASP A 113 -3.46 10.85 7.50
CA ASP A 113 -4.67 10.21 6.99
C ASP A 113 -4.72 10.26 5.46
N ALA A 114 -5.34 9.22 4.90
CA ALA A 114 -5.66 9.11 3.47
C ALA A 114 -7.17 8.96 3.25
N SER A 115 -8.00 8.99 4.30
CA SER A 115 -9.44 8.71 4.23
C SER A 115 -10.21 9.72 3.35
N THR A 116 -9.72 10.95 3.27
CA THR A 116 -10.25 11.98 2.37
C THR A 116 -9.92 11.69 0.91
N ALA A 117 -8.84 10.95 0.65
CA ALA A 117 -8.37 10.61 -0.67
C ALA A 117 -8.80 9.22 -1.12
N LYS A 118 -9.80 9.19 -2.00
CA LYS A 118 -10.36 7.96 -2.59
C LYS A 118 -9.37 7.13 -3.41
N ASN A 119 -8.19 7.68 -3.73
CA ASN A 119 -7.24 7.09 -4.66
C ASN A 119 -5.99 6.50 -4.00
N VAL A 120 -5.96 6.37 -2.67
CA VAL A 120 -4.89 5.64 -1.97
C VAL A 120 -5.39 4.22 -1.66
N LEU A 121 -4.63 3.22 -2.12
CA LEU A 121 -4.87 1.81 -1.88
C LEU A 121 -3.75 1.25 -1.02
N GLU A 122 -4.08 0.38 -0.08
CA GLU A 122 -3.12 -0.28 0.80
C GLU A 122 -2.97 -1.75 0.41
N ARG A 123 -1.73 -2.23 0.37
CA ARG A 123 -1.37 -3.60 -0.01
C ARG A 123 -0.33 -4.17 0.95
N PRO A 124 -0.50 -5.40 1.48
CA PRO A 124 0.56 -6.06 2.22
C PRO A 124 1.85 -6.19 1.39
N ASP A 125 2.98 -5.81 1.97
CA ASP A 125 4.30 -5.90 1.36
C ASP A 125 5.22 -6.73 2.27
N ASN A 126 5.52 -7.95 1.82
CA ASN A 126 6.39 -8.92 2.49
C ASN A 126 7.79 -9.00 1.85
N SER A 127 8.16 -8.02 1.01
CA SER A 127 9.48 -7.96 0.39
C SER A 127 10.58 -7.75 1.43
N HIS A 128 11.81 -8.17 1.09
CA HIS A 128 13.01 -8.01 1.92
C HIS A 128 12.91 -8.60 3.34
N GLY A 129 12.00 -9.56 3.57
CA GLY A 129 11.79 -10.18 4.87
C GLY A 129 11.14 -9.27 5.92
N MET A 130 10.58 -8.13 5.50
CA MET A 130 9.85 -7.20 6.37
C MET A 130 8.35 -7.37 6.20
N ILE A 131 7.57 -7.01 7.23
CA ILE A 131 6.10 -6.91 7.13
C ILE A 131 5.75 -5.42 7.08
N ARG A 132 5.35 -4.93 5.92
CA ARG A 132 4.95 -3.54 5.71
C ARG A 132 3.60 -3.48 5.00
N VAL A 133 3.01 -2.28 4.96
CA VAL A 133 1.83 -2.01 4.15
C VAL A 133 2.22 -0.96 3.13
N GLU A 134 2.29 -1.37 1.88
CA GLU A 134 2.55 -0.49 0.75
C GLU A 134 1.32 0.34 0.42
N THR A 135 1.55 1.57 -0.04
CA THR A 135 0.53 2.49 -0.52
C THR A 135 0.68 2.68 -2.02
N LEU A 136 -0.44 2.54 -2.74
CA LEU A 136 -0.52 2.58 -4.18
C LEU A 136 -1.57 3.61 -4.61
N CYS A 137 -1.39 4.23 -5.78
CA CYS A 137 -2.47 4.93 -6.44
C CYS A 137 -3.50 3.92 -6.95
N ARG A 138 -4.72 3.95 -6.39
CA ARG A 138 -5.84 3.07 -6.79
C ARG A 138 -6.11 3.09 -8.30
N ARG A 139 -5.97 4.27 -8.92
CA ARG A 139 -6.36 4.50 -10.31
C ARG A 139 -5.36 3.94 -11.34
N CYS A 140 -4.06 4.13 -11.11
CA CYS A 140 -3.02 3.73 -12.07
C CYS A 140 -2.02 2.69 -11.55
N GLY A 141 -2.15 2.28 -10.28
CA GLY A 141 -1.27 1.31 -9.64
C GLY A 141 0.13 1.82 -9.34
N ALA A 142 0.35 3.13 -9.41
CA ALA A 142 1.65 3.73 -9.07
C ALA A 142 2.02 3.45 -7.61
N HIS A 143 3.24 2.99 -7.37
CA HIS A 143 3.82 2.93 -6.03
C HIS A 143 3.97 4.36 -5.47
N LEU A 144 3.46 4.56 -4.25
CA LEU A 144 3.54 5.84 -3.54
C LEU A 144 4.55 5.75 -2.40
N GLY A 145 4.51 4.67 -1.61
CA GLY A 145 5.37 4.48 -0.45
C GLY A 145 4.77 3.45 0.49
N HIS A 146 4.81 3.71 1.80
CA HIS A 146 4.27 2.79 2.82
C HIS A 146 3.46 3.53 3.87
N VAL A 147 2.54 2.82 4.52
CA VAL A 147 1.85 3.29 5.72
C VAL A 147 2.32 2.49 6.93
N PHE A 148 2.64 3.22 7.99
CA PHE A 148 3.02 2.67 9.28
C PHE A 148 1.89 2.88 10.27
N GLU A 149 1.48 1.80 10.94
CA GLU A 149 0.44 1.84 11.97
C GLU A 149 1.03 1.94 13.36
N ARG A 150 0.22 2.45 14.30
CA ARG A 150 0.56 2.59 15.72
C ARG A 150 1.75 3.53 15.99
N GLU A 151 2.12 4.33 14.99
CA GLU A 151 3.04 5.43 15.16
C GLU A 151 2.27 6.68 15.57
N SER A 152 2.52 7.16 16.79
CA SER A 152 2.09 8.47 17.25
C SER A 152 3.28 9.40 17.15
N VAL A 153 3.45 10.03 15.99
CA VAL A 153 4.62 10.89 15.73
C VAL A 153 4.43 12.28 16.36
N SER A 154 3.18 12.69 16.63
CA SER A 154 2.86 13.92 17.36
C SER A 154 1.51 13.80 18.07
N ALA A 155 1.34 14.53 19.18
CA ALA A 155 0.04 14.68 19.85
C ALA A 155 -1.01 15.39 18.96
N ALA A 156 -0.56 16.05 17.89
CA ALA A 156 -1.40 16.82 16.97
C ALA A 156 -2.02 15.97 15.83
N THR A 157 -1.57 14.74 15.60
CA THR A 157 -2.12 13.89 14.54
C THR A 157 -3.31 13.09 15.09
N PRO A 158 -4.55 13.26 14.58
CA PRO A 158 -5.74 12.56 15.08
C PRO A 158 -5.69 11.04 14.93
N THR A 159 -4.88 10.55 13.99
CA THR A 159 -4.70 9.13 13.69
C THR A 159 -3.32 8.66 14.19
N LYS A 160 -3.22 7.37 14.55
CA LYS A 160 -1.93 6.71 14.85
C LYS A 160 -1.35 6.05 13.61
N ARG A 161 -1.37 6.78 12.49
CA ARG A 161 -0.93 6.30 11.19
C ARG A 161 0.01 7.31 10.57
N ARG A 162 1.04 6.83 9.86
CA ARG A 162 1.92 7.67 9.06
C ARG A 162 2.03 7.08 7.66
N PHE A 163 1.46 7.79 6.69
CA PHE A 163 1.69 7.58 5.27
C PHE A 163 3.03 8.23 4.92
N CYS A 164 4.06 7.40 4.76
CA CYS A 164 5.41 7.78 4.35
C CYS A 164 5.51 7.63 2.83
N ILE A 165 5.43 8.74 2.12
CA ILE A 165 5.23 8.76 0.68
C ILE A 165 6.48 9.33 0.00
N ASN A 166 6.89 8.74 -1.12
CA ASN A 166 7.94 9.31 -1.95
C ASN A 166 7.46 10.64 -2.55
N GLY A 167 8.23 11.70 -2.38
CA GLY A 167 7.93 13.03 -2.92
C GLY A 167 7.90 13.04 -4.44
N VAL A 168 8.79 12.32 -5.12
CA VAL A 168 8.75 12.22 -6.59
C VAL A 168 7.46 11.59 -7.13
N ALA A 169 6.71 10.86 -6.30
CA ALA A 169 5.41 10.29 -6.70
C ALA A 169 4.26 11.32 -6.63
N LEU A 170 4.52 12.50 -6.08
CA LEU A 170 3.53 13.55 -5.82
C LEU A 170 3.74 14.76 -6.73
N SER A 171 2.63 15.34 -7.17
CA SER A 171 2.55 16.66 -7.80
C SER A 171 1.74 17.57 -6.88
N PHE A 172 2.36 18.64 -6.37
CA PHE A 172 1.68 19.60 -5.49
C PHE A 172 1.02 20.72 -6.29
N VAL A 173 -0.20 21.08 -5.91
CA VAL A 173 -0.88 22.29 -6.39
C VAL A 173 -1.29 23.13 -5.18
N PRO A 174 -0.84 24.40 -5.10
CA PRO A 174 -1.24 25.28 -4.01
C PRO A 174 -2.75 25.55 -4.06
N LYS A 175 -3.35 25.87 -2.91
CA LYS A 175 -4.78 26.18 -2.81
C LYS A 175 -5.17 27.29 -3.80
N GLY A 176 -6.20 27.03 -4.59
CA GLY A 176 -6.65 27.92 -5.68
C GLY A 176 -5.91 27.73 -7.01
N GLY A 177 -4.88 26.89 -7.05
CA GLY A 177 -4.23 26.46 -8.28
C GLY A 177 -5.07 25.47 -9.09
N GLN A 178 -4.72 25.28 -10.35
CA GLN A 178 -5.41 24.38 -11.25
C GLN A 178 -4.95 22.93 -11.03
N ALA A 179 -5.91 22.03 -10.77
CA ALA A 179 -5.62 20.61 -10.63
C ALA A 179 -5.05 20.01 -11.95
N PRO A 180 -4.13 19.03 -11.87
CA PRO A 180 -3.60 18.38 -13.07
C PRO A 180 -4.71 17.67 -13.85
N LYS A 181 -4.58 17.63 -15.18
CA LYS A 181 -5.52 16.86 -16.02
C LYS A 181 -5.38 15.38 -15.66
N LEU A 182 -6.51 14.75 -15.32
CA LEU A 182 -6.57 13.30 -15.13
C LEU A 182 -6.21 12.60 -16.43
N LEU A 183 -5.28 11.65 -16.36
CA LEU A 183 -4.93 10.81 -17.50
C LEU A 183 -6.17 10.02 -17.92
N GLU A 184 -6.62 10.18 -19.17
CA GLU A 184 -7.81 9.47 -19.64
C GLU A 184 -7.59 7.96 -19.57
N VAL A 185 -8.64 7.20 -19.28
CA VAL A 185 -8.61 5.74 -19.31
C VAL A 185 -8.55 5.32 -20.78
N ALA A 186 -7.38 5.45 -21.39
CA ALA A 186 -7.10 4.89 -22.69
C ALA A 186 -7.09 3.38 -22.49
N SER A 187 -8.15 2.70 -22.91
CA SER A 187 -7.93 1.31 -23.31
C SER A 187 -6.97 1.38 -24.48
N SER A 188 -5.88 0.64 -24.42
CA SER A 188 -4.96 0.50 -25.56
C SER A 188 -5.70 0.13 -26.85
N ALA A 189 -6.91 -0.44 -26.75
CA ALA A 189 -7.83 -0.68 -27.85
C ALA A 189 -8.42 0.61 -28.46
N VAL A 190 -8.74 1.65 -27.69
CA VAL A 190 -9.29 2.93 -28.23
C VAL A 190 -8.21 3.71 -28.97
N GLU A 191 -6.99 3.76 -28.47
CA GLU A 191 -5.89 4.46 -29.16
C GLU A 191 -5.43 3.70 -30.40
N LYS A 192 -5.32 2.36 -30.34
CA LYS A 192 -5.09 1.54 -31.56
C LYS A 192 -6.20 1.72 -32.58
N LYS A 193 -7.47 1.75 -32.15
CA LYS A 193 -8.61 1.98 -33.03
C LYS A 193 -8.61 3.40 -33.61
N LYS A 194 -8.21 4.42 -32.86
CA LYS A 194 -8.03 5.78 -33.39
C LYS A 194 -6.91 5.83 -34.43
N GLU A 195 -5.77 5.19 -34.18
CA GLU A 195 -4.66 5.12 -35.15
C GLU A 195 -5.02 4.33 -36.41
N GLU A 196 -5.77 3.23 -36.27
CA GLU A 196 -6.27 2.42 -37.38
C GLU A 196 -7.31 3.20 -38.20
N VAL A 197 -8.32 3.79 -37.56
CA VAL A 197 -9.34 4.62 -38.22
C VAL A 197 -8.73 5.84 -38.90
N ALA A 198 -7.70 6.45 -38.30
CA ALA A 198 -7.04 7.60 -38.90
C ALA A 198 -6.16 7.22 -40.11
N LYS A 199 -5.48 6.07 -40.05
CA LYS A 199 -4.79 5.49 -41.22
C LYS A 199 -5.77 5.18 -42.35
N GLU A 200 -6.92 4.58 -42.03
CA GLU A 200 -7.98 4.31 -43.01
C GLU A 200 -8.58 5.60 -43.60
N ALA A 201 -8.71 6.64 -42.78
CA ALA A 201 -9.23 7.95 -43.21
C ALA A 201 -8.18 8.83 -43.93
N GLY A 202 -6.92 8.40 -44.03
CA GLY A 202 -5.84 9.23 -44.58
C GLY A 202 -5.53 10.49 -43.77
N VAL A 203 -5.94 10.53 -42.50
CA VAL A 203 -5.73 11.67 -41.59
C VAL A 203 -4.61 11.32 -40.62
N GLU A 204 -3.63 12.20 -40.49
CA GLU A 204 -2.56 12.02 -39.51
C GLU A 204 -3.12 12.28 -38.09
N VAL A 205 -3.04 11.29 -37.20
CA VAL A 205 -3.37 11.50 -35.78
C VAL A 205 -2.31 12.40 -35.18
N ARG A 206 -2.65 13.67 -34.94
CA ARG A 206 -1.85 14.52 -34.07
C ARG A 206 -1.96 13.96 -32.65
N LYS A 207 -0.92 13.25 -32.22
CA LYS A 207 -0.70 12.95 -30.80
C LYS A 207 -0.56 14.28 -30.05
N PRO A 208 -1.15 14.41 -28.85
CA PRO A 208 -1.07 15.63 -28.06
C PRO A 208 0.38 15.99 -27.69
#